data_AF-A0A9W4SEN7-F1
#
_entry.id   AF-A0A9W4SEN7-F1
#
_cell.length_a   1.000
_cell.length_b   1.000
_cell.length_c   1.000
_cell.angle_alpha   90.00
_cell.angle_beta   90.00
_cell.angle_gamma   90.00
#
_symmetry.space_group_name_H-M   'P 1'
#
loop_
_entity.id
_entity.type
_entity.pdbx_description
1 polymer ?
#
loop_
_entity_poly.entity_id
_entity_poly.type
_entity_poly.pdbx_seq_one_letter_code
_entity_poly.pdbx_strand_id
1 'polypeptide(L)'
;MESRIDEGFFEADNIHIPDNHDLTKRDMLSFISAAVDHQGLIGHNIDGFNELMDNGINDIMQRLFSIEQRQKNIRTQTEADKNREGFTIKIQFHDVKIDRPTCTTYYTGQVSDLYPSRARLTGLPYAGAVTMGTSITLQTQYLDKHIEERSVEIPLTQVGSFPTMLGSNQCHTHYCTRSILKNMGEDPSDSGGYFVAKRGEYVVDLLENIRYNSMHMHTAVRPNEHVRAEFLSQPGGTFSNSSQVRIRYLLNGQITIEINSTKLEKVSLPFYLLYRIIALTSDREIAETIVFDVEDENPVEATLF
;
A
#
# COMPACT_ATOMS: atom_id res chain seq x y z
N MET A 1 21.62 -29.86 5.61
CA MET A 1 22.83 -29.30 6.22
C MET A 1 22.37 -28.10 7.02
N GLU A 2 21.94 -28.37 8.24
CA GLU A 2 21.44 -27.37 9.19
C GLU A 2 22.60 -26.45 9.56
N SER A 3 22.40 -25.15 9.36
CA SER A 3 23.33 -24.14 9.84
C SER A 3 23.11 -23.98 11.34
N ARG A 4 24.12 -24.40 12.11
CA ARG A 4 24.24 -24.20 13.55
C ARG A 4 24.01 -22.73 13.86
N ILE A 5 22.88 -22.43 14.50
CA ILE A 5 22.76 -21.28 15.37
C ILE A 5 23.75 -21.59 16.50
N ASP A 6 24.87 -20.88 16.55
CA ASP A 6 25.70 -20.88 17.74
C ASP A 6 24.86 -20.23 18.86
N GLU A 7 24.20 -21.09 19.63
CA GLU A 7 23.65 -20.76 20.96
C GLU A 7 24.81 -20.45 21.90
N GLY A 8 25.41 -19.27 21.69
CA GLY A 8 26.19 -18.61 22.72
C GLY A 8 25.24 -18.16 23.82
N PHE A 9 25.09 -18.99 24.83
CA PHE A 9 24.50 -18.65 26.12
C PHE A 9 25.10 -17.31 26.62
N PHE A 10 24.34 -16.23 26.52
CA PHE A 10 24.47 -15.11 27.44
C PHE A 10 23.59 -15.47 28.64
N GLU A 11 24.21 -15.96 29.71
CA GLU A 11 23.55 -16.06 31.02
C GLU A 11 23.02 -14.68 31.41
N ALA A 12 21.70 -14.53 31.42
CA ALA A 12 21.00 -13.29 31.72
C ALA A 12 20.82 -13.05 33.23
N ASP A 13 21.74 -13.54 34.07
CA ASP A 13 21.56 -13.57 35.53
C ASP A 13 22.27 -12.45 36.30
N ASN A 14 22.91 -11.49 35.63
CA ASN A 14 23.51 -10.32 36.29
C ASN A 14 23.47 -9.05 35.43
N ILE A 15 22.33 -8.74 34.82
CA ILE A 15 22.12 -7.38 34.30
C ILE A 15 21.69 -6.52 35.49
N HIS A 16 22.65 -5.83 36.11
CA HIS A 16 22.33 -4.76 37.05
C HIS A 16 21.58 -3.68 36.26
N ILE A 17 20.26 -3.59 36.47
CA ILE A 17 19.44 -2.52 35.92
C ILE A 17 19.74 -1.29 36.79
N PRO A 18 20.50 -0.30 36.29
CA PRO A 18 20.78 0.89 37.07
C PRO A 18 19.45 1.62 37.33
N ASP A 19 19.27 2.12 38.56
CA ASP A 19 18.15 3.00 38.85
C ASP A 19 18.26 4.27 37.98
N ASN A 20 17.12 4.83 37.56
CA ASN A 20 17.10 6.04 36.71
C ASN A 20 17.88 7.23 37.31
N HIS A 21 18.10 7.23 38.62
CA HIS A 21 18.90 8.24 39.33
C HIS A 21 20.42 8.12 39.11
N ASP A 22 20.91 6.98 38.65
CA ASP A 22 22.33 6.71 38.40
C ASP A 22 22.75 6.98 36.95
N LEU A 23 21.79 7.24 36.06
CA LEU A 23 22.06 7.54 34.65
C LEU A 23 22.65 8.94 34.50
N THR A 24 23.86 8.99 33.95
CA THR A 24 24.53 10.25 33.62
C THR A 24 24.19 10.70 32.20
N LYS A 25 24.47 11.97 31.89
CA LYS A 25 24.38 12.48 30.51
C LYS A 25 25.25 11.70 29.51
N ARG A 26 26.33 11.05 29.98
CA ARG A 26 27.20 10.23 29.12
C ARG A 26 26.52 8.92 28.74
N ASP A 27 25.78 8.33 29.67
CA ASP A 27 25.05 7.07 29.42
C ASP A 27 23.93 7.29 28.39
N MET A 28 23.27 8.44 28.46
CA MET A 28 22.30 8.87 27.44
C MET A 28 22.93 9.02 26.05
N LEU A 29 24.15 9.58 25.95
CA LEU A 29 24.86 9.69 24.68
C LEU A 29 25.30 8.34 24.13
N SER A 30 25.76 7.41 24.99
CA SER A 30 26.06 6.04 24.55
C SER A 30 24.81 5.31 24.08
N PHE A 31 23.66 5.52 24.73
CA PHE A 31 22.39 4.95 24.28
C PHE A 31 22.00 5.50 22.90
N ILE A 32 22.11 6.81 22.69
CA ILE A 32 21.81 7.43 21.39
C ILE A 32 22.77 6.89 20.31
N SER A 33 24.08 6.79 20.61
CA SER A 33 25.05 6.23 19.67
C SER A 33 24.71 4.78 19.31
N ALA A 34 24.42 3.94 20.31
CA ALA A 34 24.04 2.56 20.08
C ALA A 34 22.72 2.43 19.30
N ALA A 35 21.75 3.31 19.55
CA ALA A 35 20.49 3.35 18.82
C ALA A 35 20.71 3.72 17.35
N VAL A 36 21.56 4.72 17.08
CA VAL A 36 21.94 5.12 15.72
C VAL A 36 22.76 4.02 15.02
N ASP A 37 23.65 3.34 15.73
CA ASP A 37 24.42 2.23 15.17
C ASP A 37 23.55 1.01 14.84
N HIS A 38 22.47 0.78 15.62
CA HIS A 38 21.55 -0.34 15.40
C HIS A 38 20.53 -0.06 14.28
N GLN A 39 19.86 1.10 14.30
CA GLN A 39 18.83 1.43 13.29
C GLN A 39 19.42 2.05 12.02
N GLY A 40 20.62 2.65 12.11
CA GLY A 40 21.15 3.50 11.06
C GLY A 40 20.37 4.81 10.91
N LEU A 41 20.90 5.71 10.08
CA LEU A 41 20.24 6.98 9.77
C LEU A 41 19.11 6.84 8.72
N ILE A 42 19.17 5.78 7.91
CA ILE A 42 18.28 5.54 6.76
C ILE A 42 17.42 4.29 6.97
N GLY A 43 17.43 3.69 8.18
CA GLY A 43 16.71 2.45 8.48
C GLY A 43 15.23 2.52 8.12
N HIS A 44 14.57 3.64 8.43
CA HIS A 44 13.15 3.85 8.10
C HIS A 44 12.80 3.71 6.61
N ASN A 45 13.68 4.15 5.70
CA ASN A 45 13.46 4.00 4.26
C ASN A 45 13.63 2.54 3.82
N ILE A 46 14.64 1.86 4.37
CA ILE A 46 14.93 0.47 4.05
C ILE A 46 13.85 -0.46 4.61
N ASP A 47 13.42 -0.23 5.84
CA ASP A 47 12.37 -0.99 6.51
C ASP A 47 11.04 -0.84 5.78
N GLY A 48 10.66 0.38 5.39
CA GLY A 48 9.45 0.62 4.60
C GLY A 48 9.50 -0.05 3.22
N PHE A 49 10.68 -0.07 2.58
CA PHE A 49 10.86 -0.81 1.33
C PHE A 49 10.79 -2.33 1.55
N ASN A 50 11.41 -2.87 2.60
CA ASN A 50 11.36 -4.29 2.92
C ASN A 50 9.91 -4.73 3.20
N GLU A 51 9.13 -3.95 3.95
CA GLU A 51 7.71 -4.24 4.20
C GLU A 51 6.90 -4.27 2.89
N LEU A 52 7.17 -3.34 1.97
CA LEU A 52 6.56 -3.33 0.64
C LEU A 52 6.91 -4.60 -0.15
N MET A 53 8.17 -5.03 -0.12
CA MET A 53 8.63 -6.21 -0.87
C MET A 53 8.11 -7.51 -0.27
N ASP A 54 8.06 -7.62 1.05
CA ASP A 54 7.71 -8.86 1.76
C ASP A 54 6.20 -9.09 1.78
N ASN A 55 5.41 -8.04 2.04
CA ASN A 55 3.95 -8.14 2.19
C ASN A 55 3.19 -7.27 1.20
N GLY A 56 3.64 -6.03 0.99
CA GLY A 56 2.85 -5.01 0.31
C GLY A 56 2.53 -5.34 -1.14
N ILE A 57 3.51 -5.78 -1.92
CA ILE A 57 3.30 -6.10 -3.35
C ILE A 57 2.36 -7.30 -3.51
N ASN A 58 2.47 -8.29 -2.62
CA ASN A 58 1.58 -9.44 -2.63
C ASN A 58 0.13 -9.02 -2.30
N ASP A 59 -0.06 -8.24 -1.23
CA ASP A 59 -1.37 -7.70 -0.84
C ASP A 59 -2.00 -6.83 -1.94
N ILE A 60 -1.20 -5.97 -2.59
CA ILE A 60 -1.66 -5.12 -3.70
C ILE A 60 -2.15 -5.98 -4.87
N MET A 61 -1.34 -6.95 -5.30
CA MET A 61 -1.66 -7.77 -6.46
C MET A 61 -2.85 -8.68 -6.24
N GLN A 62 -3.02 -9.23 -5.03
CA GLN A 62 -4.14 -10.11 -4.72
C GLN A 62 -5.44 -9.36 -4.44
N ARG A 63 -5.39 -8.23 -3.72
CA ARG A 63 -6.60 -7.52 -3.25
C ARG A 63 -7.08 -6.43 -4.19
N LEU A 64 -6.17 -5.66 -4.78
CA LEU A 64 -6.54 -4.50 -5.59
C LEU A 64 -6.73 -4.86 -7.07
N PHE A 65 -5.91 -5.77 -7.58
CA PHE A 65 -5.90 -6.13 -9.00
C PHE A 65 -6.73 -7.39 -9.29
N SER A 66 -8.02 -7.37 -8.97
CA SER A 66 -8.96 -8.38 -9.46
C SER A 66 -9.70 -7.86 -10.69
N ILE A 67 -9.58 -8.53 -11.82
CA ILE A 67 -10.29 -8.15 -13.05
C ILE A 67 -11.51 -9.06 -13.20
N GLU A 68 -12.70 -8.49 -13.08
CA GLU A 68 -13.96 -9.16 -13.43
C GLU A 68 -14.62 -8.40 -14.57
N GLN A 69 -14.67 -9.03 -15.74
CA GLN A 69 -15.33 -8.46 -16.91
C GLN A 69 -16.43 -9.40 -17.41
N ARG A 70 -17.66 -8.89 -17.39
CA ARG A 70 -18.82 -9.56 -18.00
C ARG A 70 -18.99 -9.08 -19.43
N GLN A 71 -18.98 -10.01 -20.37
CA GLN A 71 -19.30 -9.74 -21.77
C GLN A 71 -20.58 -10.46 -22.15
N LYS A 72 -21.49 -9.72 -22.80
CA LYS A 72 -22.70 -10.30 -23.38
C LYS A 72 -22.32 -11.07 -24.63
N ASN A 73 -22.98 -12.21 -24.84
CA ASN A 73 -22.78 -12.94 -26.07
C ASN A 73 -23.50 -12.23 -27.22
N ILE A 74 -22.75 -11.82 -28.24
CA ILE A 74 -23.27 -11.21 -29.47
C ILE A 74 -23.24 -12.23 -30.63
N ARG A 75 -22.62 -13.40 -30.42
CA ARG A 75 -22.49 -14.43 -31.44
C ARG A 75 -23.79 -15.23 -31.55
N THR A 76 -24.29 -15.36 -32.77
CA THR A 76 -25.54 -16.07 -33.11
C THR A 76 -25.36 -17.14 -34.19
N GLN A 77 -24.11 -17.49 -34.52
CA GLN A 77 -23.79 -18.31 -35.68
C GLN A 77 -24.08 -19.81 -35.49
N THR A 78 -23.95 -20.36 -34.28
CA THR A 78 -24.27 -21.77 -33.98
C THR A 78 -25.38 -21.90 -32.93
N GLU A 79 -26.08 -23.04 -32.90
CA GLU A 79 -27.10 -23.33 -31.87
C GLU A 79 -26.50 -23.33 -30.45
N ALA A 80 -25.24 -23.78 -30.30
CA ALA A 80 -24.49 -23.70 -29.06
C ALA A 80 -24.20 -22.25 -28.63
N ASP A 81 -24.02 -21.33 -29.57
CA ASP A 81 -23.84 -19.91 -29.28
C ASP A 81 -25.17 -19.24 -28.91
N LYS A 82 -26.29 -19.64 -29.54
CA LYS A 82 -27.62 -19.12 -29.19
C LYS A 82 -28.05 -19.47 -27.77
N ASN A 83 -27.55 -20.56 -27.21
CA ASN A 83 -27.85 -21.00 -25.84
C ASN A 83 -27.01 -20.30 -24.75
N ARG A 84 -26.03 -19.47 -25.12
CA ARG A 84 -25.18 -18.73 -24.18
C ARG A 84 -25.61 -17.28 -24.06
N GLU A 85 -25.94 -16.83 -22.86
CA GLU A 85 -26.34 -15.45 -22.55
C GLU A 85 -25.13 -14.51 -22.44
N GLY A 86 -24.03 -15.01 -21.90
CA GLY A 86 -22.79 -14.26 -21.75
C GLY A 86 -21.69 -15.04 -21.06
N PHE A 87 -20.50 -14.44 -21.02
CA PHE A 87 -19.35 -14.99 -20.32
C PHE A 87 -18.78 -13.94 -19.36
N THR A 88 -18.40 -14.40 -18.17
CA THR A 88 -17.70 -13.59 -17.17
C THR A 88 -16.28 -14.12 -17.07
N ILE A 89 -15.32 -13.24 -17.31
CA ILE A 89 -13.89 -13.54 -17.18
C ILE A 89 -13.45 -12.97 -15.83
N LYS A 90 -12.93 -13.84 -14.97
CA LYS A 90 -12.31 -13.48 -13.69
C LYS A 90 -10.84 -13.82 -13.77
N ILE A 91 -9.99 -12.83 -13.55
CA ILE A 91 -8.53 -13.00 -13.50
C ILE A 91 -8.09 -12.67 -12.08
N GLN A 92 -7.40 -13.62 -11.46
CA GLN A 92 -6.82 -13.48 -10.13
C GLN A 92 -5.31 -13.78 -10.20
N PHE A 93 -4.53 -12.99 -9.47
CA PHE A 93 -3.09 -13.16 -9.37
C PHE A 93 -2.74 -13.83 -8.05
N HIS A 94 -1.75 -14.72 -8.07
CA HIS A 94 -1.25 -15.40 -6.88
C HIS A 94 0.27 -15.58 -6.97
N ASP A 95 0.90 -15.88 -5.83
CA ASP A 95 2.33 -16.18 -5.72
C ASP A 95 3.26 -15.15 -6.38
N VAL A 96 3.02 -13.87 -6.07
CA VAL A 96 3.86 -12.78 -6.57
C VAL A 96 5.20 -12.79 -5.85
N LYS A 97 6.29 -12.86 -6.62
CA LYS A 97 7.66 -12.84 -6.11
C LYS A 97 8.48 -11.84 -6.89
N ILE A 98 9.44 -11.24 -6.20
CA ILE A 98 10.44 -10.38 -6.83
C ILE A 98 11.80 -10.97 -6.54
N ASP A 99 12.47 -11.35 -7.61
CA ASP A 99 13.81 -11.91 -7.53
C ASP A 99 14.85 -10.80 -7.36
N ARG A 100 16.05 -11.18 -6.93
CA ARG A 100 17.16 -10.24 -6.85
C ARG A 100 17.54 -9.70 -8.25
N PRO A 101 18.14 -8.50 -8.34
CA PRO A 101 18.49 -7.88 -9.62
C PRO A 101 19.41 -8.72 -10.51
N THR A 102 18.93 -9.08 -11.70
CA THR A 102 19.72 -9.81 -12.69
C THR A 102 19.78 -9.05 -14.00
N CYS A 103 20.80 -9.32 -14.81
CA CYS A 103 20.94 -8.77 -16.13
C CYS A 103 21.25 -9.88 -17.15
N THR A 104 20.56 -9.82 -18.28
CA THR A 104 20.83 -10.70 -19.41
C THR A 104 21.87 -10.06 -20.31
N THR A 105 22.98 -10.75 -20.53
CA THR A 105 24.03 -10.26 -21.41
C THR A 105 23.57 -10.37 -22.87
N TYR A 106 23.47 -9.24 -23.58
CA TYR A 106 22.92 -9.18 -24.95
C TYR A 106 23.57 -10.17 -25.93
N TYR A 107 24.88 -10.36 -25.85
CA TYR A 107 25.63 -11.21 -26.78
C TYR A 107 25.50 -12.71 -26.50
N THR A 108 25.34 -13.11 -25.24
CA THR A 108 25.36 -14.53 -24.84
C THR A 108 23.98 -15.05 -24.43
N GLY A 109 23.02 -14.15 -24.17
CA GLY A 109 21.72 -14.50 -23.59
C GLY A 109 21.80 -15.05 -22.17
N GLN A 110 22.98 -15.06 -21.54
CA GLN A 110 23.16 -15.58 -20.19
C GLN A 110 22.69 -14.56 -19.16
N VAL A 111 21.90 -15.04 -18.21
CA VAL A 111 21.47 -14.30 -17.03
C VAL A 111 22.62 -14.29 -16.02
N SER A 112 23.00 -13.10 -15.57
CA SER A 112 24.04 -12.89 -14.56
C SER A 112 23.55 -11.92 -13.51
N ASP A 113 24.01 -12.06 -12.27
CA ASP A 113 23.68 -11.13 -11.19
C ASP A 113 24.10 -9.71 -11.57
N LEU A 114 23.19 -8.76 -11.37
CA LEU A 114 23.46 -7.34 -11.54
C LEU A 114 23.85 -6.79 -10.17
N TYR A 115 25.12 -6.42 -10.01
CA TYR A 115 25.62 -5.70 -8.84
C TYR A 115 25.42 -4.18 -9.01
N PRO A 116 25.28 -3.41 -7.91
CA PRO A 116 25.03 -1.97 -8.00
C PRO A 116 26.12 -1.21 -8.78
N SER A 117 27.40 -1.48 -8.53
CA SER A 117 28.55 -0.91 -9.25
C SER A 117 28.44 -1.13 -10.76
N ARG A 118 28.06 -2.34 -11.18
CA ARG A 118 27.82 -2.67 -12.60
C ARG A 118 26.60 -1.93 -13.16
N ALA A 119 25.52 -1.80 -12.39
CA ALA A 119 24.34 -1.03 -12.80
C ALA A 119 24.68 0.45 -13.03
N ARG A 120 25.47 1.06 -12.13
CA ARG A 120 25.98 2.45 -12.30
C ARG A 120 26.82 2.60 -13.57
N LEU A 121 27.75 1.67 -13.83
CA LEU A 121 28.66 1.72 -14.98
C LEU A 121 27.96 1.49 -16.33
N THR A 122 27.05 0.51 -16.38
CA THR A 122 26.33 0.14 -17.61
C THR A 122 25.14 1.06 -17.89
N GLY A 123 24.58 1.67 -16.84
CA GLY A 123 23.35 2.45 -16.91
C GLY A 123 22.07 1.61 -16.92
N LEU A 124 22.19 0.28 -16.70
CA LEU A 124 21.03 -0.58 -16.52
C LEU A 124 20.31 -0.26 -15.20
N PRO A 125 18.97 -0.28 -15.16
CA PRO A 125 18.25 -0.14 -13.91
C PRO A 125 18.54 -1.32 -12.99
N TYR A 126 18.87 -1.03 -11.73
CA TYR A 126 19.04 -2.04 -10.69
C TYR A 126 17.66 -2.54 -10.25
N ALA A 127 17.15 -3.54 -10.96
CA ALA A 127 15.78 -4.04 -10.81
C ALA A 127 15.72 -5.57 -10.80
N GLY A 128 14.91 -6.10 -9.91
CA GLY A 128 14.56 -7.51 -9.79
C GLY A 128 13.46 -7.92 -10.76
N ALA A 129 13.44 -9.19 -11.19
CA ALA A 129 12.36 -9.72 -12.01
C ALA A 129 11.10 -9.97 -11.17
N VAL A 130 9.94 -9.50 -11.64
CA VAL A 130 8.65 -9.76 -10.99
C VAL A 130 8.02 -10.98 -11.66
N THR A 131 7.86 -12.06 -10.90
CA THR A 131 7.19 -13.28 -11.33
C THR A 131 5.87 -13.46 -10.58
N MET A 132 4.83 -13.92 -11.28
CA MET A 132 3.53 -14.19 -10.66
C MET A 132 2.79 -15.32 -11.37
N GLY A 133 1.99 -16.06 -10.61
CA GLY A 133 0.99 -16.99 -11.13
C GLY A 133 -0.31 -16.27 -11.43
N THR A 134 -1.09 -16.78 -12.38
CA THR A 134 -2.39 -16.19 -12.75
C THR A 134 -3.41 -17.30 -12.93
N SER A 135 -4.51 -17.20 -12.20
CA SER A 135 -5.69 -18.05 -12.39
C SER A 135 -6.73 -17.29 -13.20
N ILE A 136 -7.14 -17.90 -14.32
CA ILE A 136 -8.17 -17.36 -15.20
C ILE A 136 -9.40 -18.27 -15.10
N THR A 137 -10.49 -17.72 -14.59
CA THR A 137 -11.77 -18.41 -14.46
C THR A 137 -12.77 -17.84 -15.47
N LEU A 138 -13.25 -18.70 -16.35
CA LEU A 138 -14.29 -18.40 -17.32
C LEU A 138 -15.61 -18.99 -16.85
N GLN A 139 -16.58 -18.13 -16.54
CA GLN A 139 -17.94 -18.52 -16.17
C GLN A 139 -18.87 -18.23 -17.35
N THR A 140 -19.36 -19.28 -18.00
CA THR A 140 -20.35 -19.18 -19.08
C THR A 140 -21.75 -19.31 -18.51
N GLN A 141 -22.59 -18.31 -18.75
CA GLN A 141 -23.99 -18.32 -18.35
C GLN A 141 -24.85 -18.73 -19.55
N TYR A 142 -25.62 -19.80 -19.37
CA TYR A 142 -26.59 -20.28 -20.35
C TYR A 142 -27.98 -19.73 -20.07
N LEU A 143 -28.85 -19.68 -21.11
CA LEU A 143 -30.23 -19.20 -20.97
C LEU A 143 -31.05 -20.00 -19.95
N ASP A 144 -30.73 -21.28 -19.76
CA ASP A 144 -31.35 -22.17 -18.78
C ASP A 144 -30.85 -21.93 -17.34
N LYS A 145 -30.13 -20.82 -17.11
CA LYS A 145 -29.46 -20.44 -15.84
C LYS A 145 -28.39 -21.43 -15.37
N HIS A 146 -27.96 -22.35 -16.23
CA HIS A 146 -26.78 -23.17 -15.97
C HIS A 146 -25.51 -22.32 -16.05
N ILE A 147 -24.58 -22.55 -15.13
CA ILE A 147 -23.28 -21.87 -15.10
C ILE A 147 -22.21 -22.96 -15.29
N GLU A 148 -21.49 -22.88 -16.41
CA GLU A 148 -20.32 -23.72 -16.63
C GLU A 148 -19.07 -22.91 -16.28
N GLU A 149 -18.25 -23.45 -15.39
CA GLU A 149 -17.00 -22.84 -14.96
C GLU A 149 -15.81 -23.63 -15.50
N ARG A 150 -14.88 -22.92 -16.13
CA ARG A 150 -13.59 -23.47 -16.53
C ARG A 150 -12.49 -22.59 -15.97
N SER A 151 -11.60 -23.17 -15.18
CA SER A 151 -10.40 -22.51 -14.67
C SER A 151 -9.17 -22.99 -15.43
N VAL A 152 -8.26 -22.06 -15.71
CA VAL A 152 -6.93 -22.33 -16.23
C VAL A 152 -5.92 -21.64 -15.33
N GLU A 153 -4.94 -22.38 -14.83
CA GLU A 153 -3.82 -21.84 -14.07
C GLU A 153 -2.63 -21.64 -15.00
N ILE A 154 -2.12 -20.42 -15.00
CA ILE A 154 -0.87 -20.06 -15.67
C ILE A 154 0.25 -20.20 -14.64
N PRO A 155 1.31 -20.97 -14.93
CA PRO A 155 2.45 -21.10 -14.03
C PRO A 155 3.13 -19.75 -13.79
N LEU A 156 4.07 -19.69 -12.84
CA LEU A 156 4.83 -18.46 -12.58
C LEU A 156 5.48 -17.95 -13.87
N THR A 157 5.07 -16.76 -14.29
CA THR A 157 5.60 -16.08 -15.47
C THR A 157 6.17 -14.74 -15.07
N GLN A 158 7.25 -14.32 -15.74
CA GLN A 158 7.82 -13.00 -15.53
C GLN A 158 6.95 -11.95 -16.24
N VAL A 159 6.38 -11.03 -15.45
CA VAL A 159 5.49 -9.97 -15.96
C VAL A 159 6.22 -8.65 -16.13
N GLY A 160 7.31 -8.45 -15.38
CA GLY A 160 8.10 -7.22 -15.48
C GLY A 160 9.34 -7.22 -14.60
N SER A 161 9.79 -6.02 -14.26
CA SER A 161 10.90 -5.80 -13.34
C SER A 161 10.56 -4.69 -12.35
N PHE A 162 10.98 -4.83 -11.10
CA PHE A 162 10.74 -3.86 -10.04
C PHE A 162 12.09 -3.31 -9.52
N PRO A 163 12.28 -1.98 -9.44
CA PRO A 163 13.51 -1.40 -8.91
C PRO A 163 13.79 -1.85 -7.48
N THR A 164 15.02 -2.26 -7.21
CA THR A 164 15.44 -2.70 -5.87
C THR A 164 16.22 -1.59 -5.18
N MET A 165 15.87 -1.26 -3.94
CA MET A 165 16.60 -0.26 -3.16
C MET A 165 17.95 -0.85 -2.70
N LEU A 166 19.03 -0.07 -2.77
CA LEU A 166 20.33 -0.50 -2.25
C LEU A 166 20.26 -0.68 -0.74
N GLY A 167 20.83 -1.76 -0.23
CA GLY A 167 20.80 -2.09 1.20
C GLY A 167 19.47 -2.69 1.68
N SER A 168 18.49 -2.89 0.81
CA SER A 168 17.27 -3.67 1.15
C SER A 168 17.52 -5.18 1.17
N ASN A 169 16.59 -5.95 1.73
CA ASN A 169 16.65 -7.40 1.83
C ASN A 169 16.83 -8.12 0.46
N GLN A 170 16.30 -7.54 -0.62
CA GLN A 170 16.44 -8.03 -2.00
C GLN A 170 17.71 -7.55 -2.71
N CYS A 171 18.49 -6.68 -2.09
CA CYS A 171 19.76 -6.21 -2.64
C CYS A 171 20.86 -7.27 -2.47
N HIS A 172 21.75 -7.38 -3.45
CA HIS A 172 22.90 -8.27 -3.39
C HIS A 172 23.88 -7.91 -2.25
N THR A 173 23.90 -6.66 -1.80
CA THR A 173 24.86 -6.16 -0.81
C THR A 173 24.41 -6.29 0.64
N HIS A 174 23.12 -6.57 0.92
CA HIS A 174 22.55 -6.51 2.27
C HIS A 174 23.19 -7.49 3.27
N TYR A 175 23.50 -8.70 2.83
CA TYR A 175 24.11 -9.74 3.69
C TYR A 175 25.63 -9.85 3.51
N CYS A 176 26.27 -8.88 2.84
CA CYS A 176 27.71 -8.92 2.61
C CYS A 176 28.47 -8.29 3.78
N THR A 177 29.57 -8.94 4.18
CA THR A 177 30.49 -8.36 5.17
C THR A 177 31.27 -7.20 4.57
N ARG A 178 31.80 -6.31 5.42
CA ARG A 178 32.61 -5.15 4.99
C ARG A 178 33.79 -5.52 4.09
N SER A 179 34.40 -6.69 4.28
CA SER A 179 35.50 -7.17 3.42
C SER A 179 35.01 -7.59 2.03
N ILE A 180 33.87 -8.27 1.95
CA ILE A 180 33.25 -8.68 0.69
C ILE A 180 32.82 -7.46 -0.13
N LEU A 181 32.21 -6.46 0.52
CA LEU A 181 31.81 -5.22 -0.14
C LEU A 181 33.00 -4.51 -0.82
N LYS A 182 34.14 -4.40 -0.11
CA LYS A 182 35.37 -3.86 -0.68
C LYS A 182 35.85 -4.66 -1.89
N ASN A 183 35.80 -5.99 -1.81
CA ASN A 183 36.19 -6.86 -2.92
C ASN A 183 35.25 -6.74 -4.13
N MET A 184 33.97 -6.43 -3.89
CA MET A 184 32.97 -6.14 -4.94
C MET A 184 33.08 -4.72 -5.51
N GLY A 185 33.95 -3.87 -4.95
CA GLY A 185 34.11 -2.47 -5.35
C GLY A 185 33.00 -1.54 -4.84
N GLU A 186 32.29 -1.95 -3.78
CA GLU A 186 31.32 -1.11 -3.06
C GLU A 186 31.94 -0.51 -1.79
N ASP A 187 31.45 0.65 -1.36
CA ASP A 187 31.87 1.26 -0.10
C ASP A 187 31.11 0.63 1.08
N PRO A 188 31.80 0.02 2.06
CA PRO A 188 31.15 -0.51 3.27
C PRO A 188 30.56 0.55 4.20
N SER A 189 30.85 1.83 3.95
CA SER A 189 30.35 2.98 4.71
C SER A 189 29.10 3.58 4.07
N ASP A 190 28.72 3.13 2.88
CA ASP A 190 27.49 3.55 2.23
C ASP A 190 26.27 3.09 3.04
N SER A 191 25.38 4.04 3.33
CA SER A 191 24.16 3.80 4.10
C SER A 191 23.05 3.17 3.25
N GLY A 192 23.16 3.22 1.91
CA GLY A 192 22.12 2.71 1.01
C GLY A 192 20.85 3.56 1.05
N GLY A 193 19.69 2.95 0.76
CA GLY A 193 18.39 3.62 0.83
C GLY A 193 18.00 4.43 -0.41
N TYR A 194 18.64 4.17 -1.55
CA TYR A 194 18.37 4.82 -2.83
C TYR A 194 18.31 3.80 -3.97
N PHE A 195 17.85 4.25 -5.14
CA PHE A 195 17.68 3.45 -6.34
C PHE A 195 18.69 3.85 -7.41
N VAL A 196 19.26 2.87 -8.12
CA VAL A 196 20.14 3.11 -9.27
C VAL A 196 19.36 2.86 -10.56
N ALA A 197 19.22 3.88 -11.38
CA ALA A 197 18.58 3.78 -12.69
C ALA A 197 19.23 4.72 -13.71
N LYS A 198 19.39 4.28 -14.97
CA LYS A 198 19.87 5.14 -16.08
C LYS A 198 21.14 5.96 -15.75
N ARG A 199 22.11 5.37 -15.04
CA ARG A 199 23.37 6.02 -14.57
C ARG A 199 23.19 7.10 -13.50
N GLY A 200 21.98 7.27 -12.98
CA GLY A 200 21.66 8.17 -11.87
C GLY A 200 21.27 7.40 -10.61
N GLU A 201 21.40 8.09 -9.48
CA GLU A 201 20.95 7.64 -8.17
C GLU A 201 19.75 8.48 -7.76
N TYR A 202 18.69 7.83 -7.32
CA TYR A 202 17.41 8.45 -7.01
C TYR A 202 16.98 8.06 -5.60
N VAL A 203 16.62 9.07 -4.82
CA VAL A 203 16.00 8.90 -3.50
C VAL A 203 14.53 9.23 -3.64
N VAL A 204 13.69 8.46 -2.94
CA VAL A 204 12.27 8.80 -2.78
C VAL A 204 12.15 9.68 -1.55
N ASP A 205 11.73 10.92 -1.75
CA ASP A 205 11.50 11.85 -0.66
C ASP A 205 10.21 11.47 0.08
N LEU A 206 10.24 11.57 1.41
CA LEU A 206 9.11 11.22 2.26
C LEU A 206 8.13 12.39 2.26
N LEU A 207 6.94 12.15 1.74
CA LEU A 207 5.86 13.14 1.78
C LEU A 207 5.03 12.95 3.04
N GLU A 208 4.84 14.02 3.78
CA GLU A 208 3.88 14.05 4.87
C GLU A 208 2.46 14.05 4.29
N ASN A 209 1.58 13.24 4.87
CA ASN A 209 0.18 13.19 4.51
C ASN A 209 -0.71 13.29 5.77
N ILE A 210 -1.95 13.72 5.60
CA ILE A 210 -2.94 13.74 6.68
C ILE A 210 -3.18 12.32 7.21
N ARG A 211 -3.53 12.23 8.50
CA ARG A 211 -3.78 10.93 9.12
C ARG A 211 -5.03 10.29 8.54
N TYR A 212 -4.95 8.99 8.26
CA TYR A 212 -6.13 8.21 7.88
C TYR A 212 -7.06 8.00 9.07
N ASN A 213 -8.33 7.68 8.78
CA ASN A 213 -9.35 7.28 9.75
C ASN A 213 -9.56 8.28 10.90
N SER A 214 -9.28 9.55 10.66
CA SER A 214 -9.49 10.64 11.61
C SER A 214 -10.12 11.84 10.92
N MET A 215 -11.01 12.53 11.65
CA MET A 215 -11.72 13.69 11.13
C MET A 215 -10.83 14.93 11.25
N HIS A 216 -10.67 15.65 10.14
CA HIS A 216 -9.93 16.90 10.08
C HIS A 216 -10.90 18.04 9.81
N MET A 217 -10.90 19.07 10.65
CA MET A 217 -11.79 20.22 10.51
C MET A 217 -10.99 21.48 10.17
N HIS A 218 -11.49 22.23 9.21
CA HIS A 218 -10.87 23.45 8.72
C HIS A 218 -11.92 24.56 8.62
N THR A 219 -11.57 25.77 9.05
CA THR A 219 -12.43 26.94 8.96
C THR A 219 -12.09 27.76 7.71
N ALA A 220 -13.12 28.31 7.05
CA ALA A 220 -12.98 29.27 5.95
C ALA A 220 -12.00 28.88 4.81
N VAL A 221 -11.94 27.59 4.43
CA VAL A 221 -11.08 27.10 3.33
C VAL A 221 -11.48 27.70 1.97
N ARG A 222 -12.76 27.96 1.78
CA ARG A 222 -13.32 28.62 0.59
C ARG A 222 -14.24 29.76 1.01
N PRO A 223 -14.41 30.80 0.18
CA PRO A 223 -15.23 31.96 0.52
C PRO A 223 -16.70 31.64 0.80
N ASN A 224 -17.23 30.53 0.26
CA ASN A 224 -18.63 30.12 0.47
C ASN A 224 -18.80 29.09 1.61
N GLU A 225 -17.74 28.75 2.36
CA GLU A 225 -17.74 27.71 3.39
C GLU A 225 -17.44 28.33 4.76
N HIS A 226 -18.30 28.10 5.76
CA HIS A 226 -17.99 28.37 7.16
C HIS A 226 -16.95 27.37 7.68
N VAL A 227 -17.27 26.07 7.55
CA VAL A 227 -16.47 24.96 8.06
C VAL A 227 -16.45 23.85 7.03
N ARG A 228 -15.29 23.21 6.89
CA ARG A 228 -15.11 21.97 6.15
C ARG A 228 -14.57 20.90 7.06
N ALA A 229 -15.22 19.74 7.06
CA ALA A 229 -14.65 18.52 7.61
C ALA A 229 -14.21 17.59 6.48
N GLU A 230 -13.02 17.03 6.59
CA GLU A 230 -12.49 16.03 5.68
C GLU A 230 -12.18 14.74 6.46
N PHE A 231 -12.66 13.62 5.94
CA PHE A 231 -12.38 12.30 6.49
C PHE A 231 -11.81 11.42 5.39
N LEU A 232 -10.56 11.01 5.56
CA LEU A 232 -9.87 10.11 4.64
C LEU A 232 -9.84 8.72 5.26
N SER A 233 -10.69 7.82 4.77
CA SER A 233 -10.79 6.46 5.28
C SER A 233 -9.77 5.54 4.62
N GLN A 234 -9.24 4.59 5.37
CA GLN A 234 -8.43 3.49 4.89
C GLN A 234 -8.75 2.23 5.72
N PRO A 235 -9.70 1.39 5.29
CA PRO A 235 -10.20 0.27 6.09
C PRO A 235 -9.31 -0.99 6.01
N GLY A 236 -8.60 -1.22 4.91
CA GLY A 236 -7.95 -2.50 4.61
C GLY A 236 -6.43 -2.57 4.87
N GLY A 237 -5.90 -1.72 5.74
CA GLY A 237 -4.47 -1.64 6.07
C GLY A 237 -3.65 -0.75 5.12
N THR A 238 -2.33 -0.73 5.32
CA THR A 238 -1.38 0.23 4.72
C THR A 238 -1.44 0.33 3.20
N PHE A 239 -1.67 -0.79 2.51
CA PHE A 239 -1.67 -0.87 1.05
C PHE A 239 -3.06 -0.83 0.41
N SER A 240 -4.11 -0.62 1.19
CA SER A 240 -5.48 -0.53 0.67
C SER A 240 -5.80 0.85 0.13
N ASN A 241 -6.74 0.89 -0.83
CA ASN A 241 -7.28 2.14 -1.35
C ASN A 241 -7.92 2.96 -0.23
N SER A 242 -7.72 4.27 -0.29
CA SER A 242 -8.39 5.23 0.57
C SER A 242 -9.63 5.81 -0.11
N SER A 243 -10.56 6.32 0.69
CA SER A 243 -11.73 7.05 0.18
C SER A 243 -11.94 8.30 1.02
N GLN A 244 -12.21 9.42 0.34
CA GLN A 244 -12.37 10.70 1.02
C GLN A 244 -13.85 11.09 1.06
N VAL A 245 -14.33 11.46 2.23
CA VAL A 245 -15.62 12.13 2.41
C VAL A 245 -15.34 13.56 2.87
N ARG A 246 -16.01 14.53 2.23
CA ARG A 246 -15.94 15.94 2.62
C ARG A 246 -17.32 16.42 3.01
N ILE A 247 -17.41 17.04 4.17
CA ILE A 247 -18.64 17.67 4.68
C ILE A 247 -18.38 19.17 4.71
N ARG A 248 -19.29 19.96 4.13
CA ARG A 248 -19.19 21.41 4.06
C ARG A 248 -20.42 22.04 4.70
N TYR A 249 -20.17 22.96 5.62
CA TYR A 249 -21.17 23.88 6.10
C TYR A 249 -21.01 25.21 5.35
N LEU A 250 -22.00 25.52 4.51
CA LEU A 250 -21.97 26.67 3.61
C LEU A 250 -22.53 27.93 4.29
N LEU A 251 -22.15 29.11 3.78
CA LEU A 251 -22.64 30.41 4.30
C LEU A 251 -24.16 30.59 4.25
N ASN A 252 -24.85 29.84 3.37
CA ASN A 252 -26.30 29.86 3.25
C ASN A 252 -27.00 28.93 4.27
N GLY A 253 -26.26 28.36 5.22
CA GLY A 253 -26.77 27.44 6.24
C GLY A 253 -26.91 25.99 5.77
N GLN A 254 -26.59 25.67 4.52
CA GLN A 254 -26.71 24.29 4.01
C GLN A 254 -25.50 23.43 4.39
N ILE A 255 -25.77 22.18 4.79
CA ILE A 255 -24.75 21.15 4.98
C ILE A 255 -24.75 20.23 3.77
N THR A 256 -23.62 20.15 3.08
CA THR A 256 -23.44 19.26 1.93
C THR A 256 -22.34 18.23 2.18
N ILE A 257 -22.54 17.04 1.62
CA ILE A 257 -21.63 15.90 1.68
C ILE A 257 -21.18 15.57 0.26
N GLU A 258 -19.87 15.47 0.06
CA GLU A 258 -19.24 15.01 -1.15
C GLU A 258 -18.48 13.72 -0.86
N ILE A 259 -18.81 12.65 -1.60
CA ILE A 259 -18.11 11.37 -1.52
C ILE A 259 -17.19 11.29 -2.73
N ASN A 260 -15.88 11.28 -2.47
CA ASN A 260 -14.88 11.18 -3.52
C ASN A 260 -14.78 9.72 -4.01
N SER A 261 -15.66 9.36 -4.94
CA SER A 261 -15.65 8.09 -5.66
C SER A 261 -15.71 8.37 -7.16
N THR A 262 -15.09 7.53 -7.98
CA THR A 262 -15.08 7.67 -9.45
C THR A 262 -16.48 7.82 -10.06
N LYS A 263 -17.49 7.19 -9.45
CA LYS A 263 -18.90 7.27 -9.91
C LYS A 263 -19.65 8.49 -9.40
N LEU A 264 -19.23 9.05 -8.26
CA LEU A 264 -19.90 10.16 -7.57
C LEU A 264 -19.05 11.43 -7.60
N GLU A 265 -18.07 11.48 -8.50
CA GLU A 265 -17.16 12.61 -8.59
C GLU A 265 -17.96 13.89 -8.84
N LYS A 266 -17.71 14.92 -8.03
CA LYS A 266 -18.36 16.24 -8.11
C LYS A 266 -19.86 16.25 -7.78
N VAL A 267 -20.42 15.17 -7.26
CA VAL A 267 -21.79 15.17 -6.74
C VAL A 267 -21.78 15.67 -5.30
N SER A 268 -22.47 16.79 -5.06
CA SER A 268 -22.72 17.35 -3.73
C SER A 268 -24.13 17.02 -3.31
N LEU A 269 -24.26 16.19 -2.27
CA LEU A 269 -25.55 15.76 -1.73
C LEU A 269 -25.88 16.56 -0.47
N PRO A 270 -27.11 17.04 -0.29
CA PRO A 270 -27.57 17.48 1.03
C PRO A 270 -27.43 16.36 2.07
N PHE A 271 -27.00 16.69 3.28
CA PHE A 271 -26.65 15.70 4.30
C PHE A 271 -27.77 14.70 4.61
N TYR A 272 -29.02 15.16 4.67
CA TYR A 272 -30.18 14.33 5.01
C TYR A 272 -30.45 13.21 3.99
N LEU A 273 -30.03 13.36 2.73
CA LEU A 273 -30.19 12.30 1.72
C LEU A 273 -29.36 11.06 2.08
N LEU A 274 -28.20 11.23 2.71
CA LEU A 274 -27.36 10.11 3.14
C LEU A 274 -28.09 9.25 4.19
N TYR A 275 -28.72 9.90 5.17
CA TYR A 275 -29.51 9.23 6.20
C TYR A 275 -30.70 8.47 5.61
N ARG A 276 -31.38 9.08 4.62
CA ARG A 276 -32.48 8.45 3.89
C ARG A 276 -32.02 7.21 3.11
N ILE A 277 -30.82 7.23 2.54
CA ILE A 277 -30.21 6.07 1.86
C ILE A 277 -29.89 4.94 2.86
N ILE A 278 -29.47 5.28 4.08
CA ILE A 278 -29.19 4.32 5.17
C ILE A 278 -30.51 3.81 5.81
N ALA A 279 -31.66 4.13 5.22
CA ALA A 279 -33.01 3.74 5.65
C ALA A 279 -33.51 4.40 6.96
N LEU A 280 -32.91 5.52 7.38
CA LEU A 280 -33.50 6.38 8.41
C LEU A 280 -34.55 7.29 7.75
N THR A 281 -35.82 7.06 8.09
CA THR A 281 -36.96 7.70 7.42
C THR A 281 -37.68 8.75 8.26
N SER A 282 -37.48 8.76 9.57
CA SER A 282 -38.04 9.81 10.42
C SER A 282 -37.04 10.96 10.54
N ASP A 283 -37.49 12.21 10.32
CA ASP A 283 -36.63 13.38 10.53
C ASP A 283 -36.18 13.49 11.98
N ARG A 284 -37.02 13.04 12.93
CA ARG A 284 -36.67 12.97 14.35
C ARG A 284 -35.52 12.01 14.62
N GLU A 285 -35.52 10.83 14.00
CA GLU A 285 -34.43 9.85 14.16
C GLU A 285 -33.11 10.38 13.59
N ILE A 286 -33.19 11.12 12.47
CA ILE A 286 -32.01 11.77 11.88
C ILE A 286 -31.44 12.82 12.83
N ALA A 287 -32.31 13.66 13.41
CA ALA A 287 -31.92 14.66 14.40
C ALA A 287 -31.27 14.04 15.64
N GLU A 288 -31.90 13.03 16.24
CA GLU A 288 -31.39 12.29 17.41
C GLU A 288 -30.05 11.57 17.14
N THR A 289 -29.72 11.29 15.88
CA THR A 289 -28.41 10.70 15.51
C THR A 289 -27.29 11.74 15.45
N ILE A 290 -27.63 13.00 15.19
CA ILE A 290 -26.66 14.09 14.99
C ILE A 290 -26.45 14.86 16.29
N VAL A 291 -27.55 15.17 16.97
CA VAL A 291 -27.58 15.97 18.19
C VAL A 291 -27.69 15.02 19.38
N PHE A 292 -26.72 15.06 20.28
CA PHE A 292 -26.66 14.14 21.42
C PHE A 292 -27.74 14.41 22.48
N ASP A 293 -28.26 15.65 22.54
CA ASP A 293 -29.37 16.02 23.41
C ASP A 293 -30.37 16.89 22.62
N VAL A 294 -31.56 16.37 22.34
CA VAL A 294 -32.59 17.12 21.60
C VAL A 294 -33.42 18.00 22.52
N GLU A 295 -33.33 17.78 23.85
CA GLU A 295 -34.13 18.47 24.86
C GLU A 295 -33.32 19.53 25.64
N ASP A 296 -32.01 19.67 25.39
CA ASP A 296 -31.21 20.72 26.01
C ASP A 296 -31.58 22.09 25.40
N GLU A 297 -32.13 22.98 26.23
CA GLU A 297 -32.48 24.37 25.85
C GLU A 297 -31.24 25.26 25.66
N ASN A 298 -30.08 24.67 25.36
CA ASN A 298 -28.85 25.40 25.11
C ASN A 298 -28.97 26.16 23.78
N PRO A 299 -28.74 27.49 23.75
CA PRO A 299 -29.02 28.34 22.59
C PRO A 299 -28.16 28.06 21.33
N VAL A 300 -27.28 27.06 21.37
CA VAL A 300 -26.46 26.61 20.24
C VAL A 300 -27.21 25.56 19.38
N GLU A 301 -28.16 24.81 19.94
CA GLU A 301 -28.86 23.72 19.24
C GLU A 301 -30.20 24.14 18.61
N ALA A 302 -30.83 25.19 19.14
CA ALA A 302 -32.16 25.66 18.72
C ALA A 302 -32.23 26.28 17.30
N THR A 303 -31.10 26.54 16.64
CA THR A 303 -31.03 27.20 15.32
C THR A 303 -30.85 26.26 14.12
N LEU A 304 -30.86 24.95 14.31
CA LEU A 304 -30.62 23.96 13.24
C LEU A 304 -31.89 23.37 12.60
N PHE A 305 -33.08 23.84 12.98
CA PHE A 305 -34.37 23.39 12.41
C PHE A 305 -35.17 24.53 11.79
#